data_AF-A0A938ZF50-F1
#
_entry.id   AF-A0A938ZF50-F1
#
_cell.length_a   1.000
_cell.length_b   1.000
_cell.length_c   1.000
_cell.angle_alpha   90.00
_cell.angle_beta   90.00
_cell.angle_gamma   90.00
#
_symmetry.space_group_name_H-M   'P 1'
#
loop_
_entity.id
_entity.type
_entity.pdbx_description
1 polymer ?
#
loop_
_entity_poly.entity_id
_entity_poly.type
_entity_poly.pdbx_seq_one_letter_code
_entity_poly.pdbx_strand_id
1 'polypeptide(L)'
;MCRYSDKKRLISTSLLTEWANFTLVEATVQALQVMCEVPDAPDWVVLLSGADYPIKTAKQILDDLASNPYDAYIQYEQITYKIYKDDLTPNMLWLKNSYQRYCTKSFSFNLSKKYFAQLNLEIRLEHPLLTKAFLPFSNKLACFSGSQWFCTNRKAAEYIINFHSQKNALTLYYSNLKYTDESYFQTILANAPHLQLKNDRRRYIDWSNGGPHPKVLVMEDLPNLIASSAHFARKFDIDTDSNILDELDRITS
;
A
#
# COMPACT_ATOMS: atom_id res chain seq x y z
N MET A 1 -25.14 25.01 -15.85
CA MET A 1 -24.56 23.87 -16.59
C MET A 1 -23.15 23.63 -16.09
N CYS A 2 -22.96 22.63 -15.22
CA CYS A 2 -21.66 22.31 -14.63
C CYS A 2 -20.85 21.46 -15.62
N ARG A 3 -19.74 21.99 -16.16
CA ARG A 3 -18.85 21.24 -17.05
C ARG A 3 -18.03 20.25 -16.24
N TYR A 4 -18.44 18.97 -16.24
CA TYR A 4 -17.70 17.86 -15.62
C TYR A 4 -16.50 17.36 -16.45
N SER A 5 -16.30 17.86 -17.68
CA SER A 5 -15.30 17.31 -18.61
C SER A 5 -13.84 17.61 -18.27
N ASP A 6 -13.55 18.70 -17.54
CA ASP A 6 -12.18 19.22 -17.42
C ASP A 6 -11.41 18.71 -16.18
N LYS A 7 -12.07 17.88 -15.34
CA LYS A 7 -11.50 17.33 -14.10
C LYS A 7 -10.97 15.90 -14.20
N LYS A 8 -11.05 15.27 -15.39
CA LYS A 8 -10.52 13.92 -15.63
C LYS A 8 -9.22 14.03 -16.41
N ARG A 9 -8.18 13.35 -15.94
CA ARG A 9 -6.88 13.28 -16.62
C ARG A 9 -6.43 11.83 -16.71
N LEU A 10 -5.97 11.45 -17.89
CA LEU A 10 -5.30 10.18 -18.11
C LEU A 10 -3.79 10.46 -18.13
N ILE A 11 -3.01 9.61 -17.47
CA ILE A 11 -1.55 9.69 -17.53
C ILE A 11 -1.14 9.25 -18.94
N SER A 12 -0.44 10.13 -19.66
CA SER A 12 -0.13 9.96 -21.09
C SER A 12 0.79 8.78 -21.38
N THR A 13 1.60 8.37 -20.41
CA THR A 13 2.48 7.20 -20.50
C THR A 13 1.92 6.10 -19.61
N SER A 14 1.28 5.11 -20.21
CA SER A 14 0.83 3.92 -19.47
C SER A 14 2.03 3.08 -19.07
N LEU A 15 2.25 2.91 -17.76
CA LEU A 15 3.20 1.92 -17.24
C LEU A 15 2.50 0.57 -17.18
N LEU A 16 3.16 -0.46 -17.72
CA LEU A 16 2.68 -1.83 -17.55
C LEU A 16 2.91 -2.24 -16.09
N THR A 17 1.85 -2.19 -15.30
CA THR A 17 1.87 -2.61 -13.91
C THR A 17 1.61 -4.10 -13.81
N GLU A 18 2.47 -4.80 -13.08
CA GLU A 18 2.26 -6.20 -12.73
C GLU A 18 1.97 -6.31 -11.24
N TRP A 19 1.16 -7.30 -10.85
CA TRP A 19 0.89 -7.55 -9.44
C TRP A 19 2.19 -7.82 -8.67
N ALA A 20 2.30 -7.18 -7.51
CA ALA A 20 3.46 -7.23 -6.63
C ALA A 20 4.77 -6.67 -7.24
N ASN A 21 4.77 -6.09 -8.43
CA ASN A 21 5.97 -5.51 -9.03
C ASN A 21 6.16 -4.05 -8.58
N PHE A 22 7.41 -3.59 -8.49
CA PHE A 22 7.75 -2.21 -8.18
C PHE A 22 7.17 -1.20 -9.18
N THR A 23 6.79 -1.63 -10.39
CA THR A 23 6.09 -0.78 -11.36
C THR A 23 4.77 -0.21 -10.83
N LEU A 24 4.11 -0.87 -9.86
CA LEU A 24 2.94 -0.29 -9.16
C LEU A 24 3.32 0.94 -8.31
N VAL A 25 4.48 0.89 -7.64
CA VAL A 25 5.02 2.04 -6.89
C VAL A 25 5.33 3.18 -7.86
N GLU A 26 5.99 2.89 -8.98
CA GLU A 26 6.33 3.90 -9.99
C GLU A 26 5.08 4.55 -10.59
N ALA A 27 4.07 3.76 -10.96
CA ALA A 27 2.80 4.26 -11.45
C ALA A 27 2.08 5.14 -10.42
N THR A 28 2.12 4.76 -9.15
CA THR A 28 1.53 5.54 -8.06
C THR A 28 2.26 6.89 -7.89
N VAL A 29 3.60 6.90 -7.90
CA VAL A 29 4.38 8.14 -7.80
C VAL A 29 4.14 9.05 -9.01
N GLN A 30 4.06 8.49 -10.22
CA GLN A 30 3.74 9.26 -11.42
C GLN A 30 2.34 9.89 -11.34
N ALA A 31 1.36 9.15 -10.82
CA ALA A 31 0.01 9.68 -10.60
C ALA A 31 0.01 10.82 -9.58
N LEU A 32 0.73 10.67 -8.46
CA LEU A 32 0.88 11.73 -7.46
C LEU A 32 1.52 12.98 -8.07
N GLN A 33 2.57 12.82 -8.87
CA GLN A 33 3.25 13.94 -9.54
C GLN A 33 2.27 14.69 -10.45
N VAL A 34 1.56 13.98 -11.32
CA VAL A 34 0.55 14.59 -12.21
C VAL A 34 -0.50 15.34 -11.40
N MET A 35 -1.00 14.76 -10.30
CA MET A 35 -2.01 15.41 -9.46
C MET A 35 -1.49 16.66 -8.75
N CYS A 36 -0.21 16.71 -8.37
CA CYS A 36 0.38 17.87 -7.69
C CYS A 36 0.74 19.02 -8.64
N GLU A 37 0.98 18.74 -9.93
CA GLU A 37 1.42 19.73 -10.91
C GLU A 37 0.27 20.47 -11.62
N VAL A 38 -0.99 20.07 -11.42
CA VAL A 38 -2.13 20.74 -12.07
C VAL A 38 -2.44 22.10 -11.41
N PRO A 39 -2.92 23.11 -12.18
CA PRO A 39 -3.25 24.43 -11.61
C PRO A 39 -4.26 24.39 -10.46
N ASP A 40 -5.23 23.47 -10.53
CA ASP A 40 -6.23 23.22 -9.48
C ASP A 40 -5.89 21.93 -8.71
N ALA A 41 -4.63 21.81 -8.25
CA ALA A 41 -4.18 20.62 -7.55
C ALA A 41 -5.08 20.33 -6.34
N PRO A 42 -5.48 19.07 -6.10
CA PRO A 42 -6.31 18.74 -4.97
C PRO A 42 -5.53 18.94 -3.66
N ASP A 43 -6.26 19.16 -2.57
CA ASP A 43 -5.67 19.20 -1.22
C ASP A 43 -5.30 17.80 -0.74
N TRP A 44 -6.08 16.80 -1.16
CA TRP A 44 -5.95 15.40 -0.82
C TRP A 44 -6.01 14.50 -2.05
N VAL A 45 -5.16 13.47 -2.05
CA VAL A 45 -5.19 12.39 -3.04
C VAL A 45 -5.53 11.09 -2.33
N VAL A 46 -6.42 10.31 -2.94
CA VAL A 46 -6.85 8.99 -2.44
C VAL A 46 -6.49 7.95 -3.49
N LEU A 47 -5.76 6.91 -3.10
CA LEU A 47 -5.44 5.80 -3.98
C LEU A 47 -6.63 4.81 -4.04
N LEU A 48 -7.08 4.48 -5.25
CA LEU A 48 -8.20 3.58 -5.55
C LEU A 48 -7.81 2.59 -6.67
N SER A 49 -8.38 1.38 -6.65
CA SER A 49 -8.45 0.48 -7.80
C SER A 49 -9.84 0.49 -8.43
N GLY A 50 -9.99 -0.17 -9.58
CA GLY A 50 -11.30 -0.37 -10.21
C GLY A 50 -12.27 -1.26 -9.41
N ALA A 51 -11.80 -1.91 -8.33
CA ALA A 51 -12.63 -2.75 -7.46
C ALA A 51 -12.96 -2.09 -6.11
N ASP A 52 -12.65 -0.80 -5.96
CA ASP A 52 -13.00 0.01 -4.80
C ASP A 52 -14.31 0.76 -5.04
N TYR A 53 -15.10 0.93 -3.98
CA TYR A 53 -16.35 1.70 -4.03
C TYR A 53 -16.48 2.60 -2.79
N PRO A 54 -17.01 3.84 -2.91
CA PRO A 54 -17.30 4.68 -1.76
C PRO A 54 -18.40 4.05 -0.89
N ILE A 55 -18.26 4.19 0.43
CA ILE A 55 -19.28 3.79 1.42
C ILE A 55 -19.73 4.95 2.31
N LYS A 56 -19.30 6.17 1.96
CA LYS A 56 -19.67 7.46 2.57
C LYS A 56 -19.90 8.47 1.45
N THR A 57 -20.69 9.51 1.72
CA THR A 57 -20.92 10.58 0.75
C THR A 57 -19.63 11.37 0.50
N ALA A 58 -19.51 11.99 -0.67
CA ALA A 58 -18.37 12.86 -0.98
C ALA A 58 -18.18 13.96 0.07
N LYS A 59 -19.29 14.53 0.57
CA LYS A 59 -19.24 15.54 1.64
C LYS A 59 -18.65 14.99 2.94
N GLN A 60 -19.07 13.81 3.39
CA GLN A 60 -18.54 13.19 4.60
C GLN A 60 -17.03 12.94 4.49
N ILE A 61 -16.57 12.45 3.34
CA ILE A 61 -15.16 12.18 3.08
C ILE A 61 -14.35 13.49 3.10
N LEU A 62 -14.83 14.53 2.41
CA LEU A 62 -14.16 15.83 2.38
C LEU A 62 -14.12 16.48 3.76
N ASP A 63 -15.22 16.46 4.51
CA ASP A 63 -15.29 17.01 5.86
C ASP A 63 -14.33 16.27 6.82
N ASP A 64 -14.24 14.93 6.75
CA ASP A 64 -13.31 14.14 7.55
C ASP A 64 -11.84 14.46 7.22
N LEU A 65 -11.49 14.50 5.93
CA LEU A 65 -10.13 14.80 5.50
C LEU A 65 -9.70 16.25 5.83
N ALA A 66 -10.64 17.19 5.81
CA ALA A 66 -10.37 18.60 6.13
C ALA A 66 -10.33 18.91 7.64
N SER A 67 -10.96 18.09 8.47
CA SER A 67 -11.16 18.37 9.91
C SER A 67 -10.03 17.90 10.83
N ASN A 68 -9.02 17.21 10.30
CA ASN A 68 -7.96 16.57 11.09
C ASN A 68 -6.57 17.13 10.74
N PRO A 69 -5.61 17.11 11.69
CA PRO A 69 -4.27 17.66 11.48
C PRO A 69 -3.33 16.71 10.71
N TYR A 70 -3.83 15.59 10.22
CA TYR A 70 -3.01 14.54 9.63
C TYR A 70 -2.58 14.91 8.21
N ASP A 71 -1.34 14.55 7.88
CA ASP A 71 -0.77 14.65 6.55
C ASP A 71 -1.07 13.41 5.69
N ALA A 72 -1.21 12.24 6.32
CA ALA A 72 -1.63 11.03 5.62
C ALA A 72 -2.40 10.06 6.51
N TYR A 73 -3.33 9.35 5.86
CA TYR A 73 -3.98 8.14 6.37
C TYR A 73 -3.34 6.95 5.65
N ILE A 74 -2.46 6.24 6.34
CA ILE A 74 -1.78 5.05 5.83
C ILE A 74 -1.67 4.03 6.96
N GLN A 75 -1.89 2.75 6.69
CA GLN A 75 -1.58 1.71 7.67
C GLN A 75 -0.06 1.48 7.68
N TYR A 76 0.58 1.56 8.85
CA TYR A 76 2.02 1.32 9.00
C TYR A 76 2.34 0.63 10.32
N GLU A 77 2.99 -0.52 10.22
CA GLU A 77 3.54 -1.26 11.35
C GLU A 77 5.04 -1.44 11.17
N GLN A 78 5.80 -1.18 12.24
CA GLN A 78 7.24 -1.33 12.19
C GLN A 78 7.61 -2.81 12.15
N ILE A 79 8.43 -3.19 11.16
CA ILE A 79 8.92 -4.55 11.00
C ILE A 79 10.22 -4.70 11.77
N THR A 80 10.23 -5.59 12.77
CA THR A 80 11.42 -5.82 13.60
C THR A 80 11.78 -7.29 13.69
N TYR A 81 13.07 -7.56 13.93
CA TYR A 81 13.56 -8.94 14.12
C TYR A 81 12.93 -9.61 15.34
N LYS A 82 12.62 -8.83 16.38
CA LYS A 82 11.92 -9.33 17.57
C LYS A 82 10.54 -9.86 17.20
N ILE A 83 9.71 -9.04 16.53
CA ILE A 83 8.38 -9.44 16.05
C ILE A 83 8.49 -10.68 15.14
N TYR A 84 9.52 -10.75 14.29
CA TYR A 84 9.74 -11.89 13.41
C TYR A 84 10.02 -13.22 14.15
N LYS A 85 10.69 -13.16 15.31
CA LYS A 85 11.06 -14.34 16.12
C LYS A 85 10.05 -14.69 17.21
N ASP A 86 9.21 -13.75 17.63
CA ASP A 86 8.15 -14.01 18.60
C ASP A 86 7.06 -14.93 18.01
N ASP A 87 6.39 -15.70 18.87
CA ASP A 87 5.22 -16.50 18.49
C ASP A 87 4.02 -15.57 18.26
N LEU A 88 3.81 -15.22 17.00
CA LEU A 88 2.74 -14.32 16.60
C LEU A 88 1.39 -15.04 16.53
N THR A 89 0.34 -14.34 16.95
CA THR A 89 -1.04 -14.75 16.67
C THR A 89 -1.28 -14.83 15.16
N PRO A 90 -2.24 -15.64 14.68
CA PRO A 90 -2.56 -15.74 13.25
C PRO A 90 -2.79 -14.37 12.57
N ASN A 91 -3.38 -13.42 13.28
CA ASN A 91 -3.67 -12.07 12.79
C ASN A 91 -2.42 -11.20 12.57
N MET A 92 -1.27 -11.60 13.09
CA MET A 92 0.01 -10.91 12.95
C MET A 92 1.00 -11.64 12.01
N LEU A 93 0.60 -12.78 11.42
CA LEU A 93 1.46 -13.58 10.55
C LEU A 93 1.99 -12.77 9.34
N TRP A 94 1.21 -11.80 8.87
CA TRP A 94 1.62 -10.91 7.78
C TRP A 94 2.85 -10.06 8.12
N LEU A 95 3.11 -9.73 9.39
CA LEU A 95 4.33 -9.05 9.83
C LEU A 95 5.56 -9.95 9.69
N LYS A 96 5.41 -11.24 9.99
CA LYS A 96 6.45 -12.25 9.79
C LYS A 96 6.80 -12.38 8.31
N ASN A 97 5.78 -12.46 7.46
CA ASN A 97 5.94 -12.50 6.00
C ASN A 97 6.60 -11.22 5.48
N SER A 98 6.21 -10.05 6.01
CA SER A 98 6.81 -8.77 5.65
C SER A 98 8.29 -8.70 6.05
N TYR A 99 8.66 -9.19 7.24
CA TYR A 99 10.06 -9.30 7.64
C TYR A 99 10.85 -10.19 6.68
N GLN A 100 10.31 -11.36 6.33
CA GLN A 100 10.97 -12.27 5.39
C GLN A 100 11.18 -11.61 4.02
N ARG A 101 10.18 -10.88 3.51
CA ARG A 101 10.27 -10.19 2.22
C ARG A 101 11.26 -9.04 2.20
N TYR A 102 11.25 -8.20 3.23
CA TYR A 102 11.95 -6.91 3.17
C TYR A 102 13.22 -6.89 4.01
N CYS A 103 13.32 -7.68 5.07
CA CYS A 103 14.40 -7.59 6.07
C CYS A 103 15.34 -8.80 6.09
N THR A 104 15.28 -9.68 5.08
CA THR A 104 16.19 -10.83 4.94
C THR A 104 16.97 -10.79 3.64
N LYS A 105 18.06 -11.56 3.56
CA LYS A 105 18.85 -11.71 2.34
C LYS A 105 19.06 -13.19 2.03
N SER A 106 18.48 -13.66 0.92
CA SER A 106 18.72 -15.00 0.41
C SER A 106 19.88 -15.04 -0.61
N PHE A 107 20.65 -16.12 -0.57
CA PHE A 107 21.67 -16.48 -1.54
C PHE A 107 21.37 -17.89 -2.06
N SER A 108 21.28 -18.04 -3.38
CA SER A 108 21.01 -19.32 -4.02
C SER A 108 22.27 -19.83 -4.71
N PHE A 109 22.62 -21.08 -4.46
CA PHE A 109 23.79 -21.75 -5.03
C PHE A 109 23.35 -22.99 -5.79
N ASN A 110 23.70 -23.05 -7.08
CA ASN A 110 23.48 -24.23 -7.90
C ASN A 110 24.76 -25.06 -7.91
N LEU A 111 24.77 -26.16 -7.16
CA LEU A 111 25.93 -27.06 -7.09
C LEU A 111 25.71 -28.21 -8.06
N SER A 112 26.19 -28.05 -9.30
CA SER A 112 26.23 -29.17 -10.26
C SER A 112 27.49 -30.00 -10.06
N LYS A 113 27.36 -31.25 -9.62
CA LYS A 113 28.45 -32.24 -9.74
C LYS A 113 28.16 -33.14 -10.94
N LYS A 114 29.20 -33.41 -11.75
CA LYS A 114 29.18 -34.19 -13.02
C LYS A 114 28.52 -35.59 -12.93
N TYR A 115 28.25 -36.10 -11.71
CA TYR A 115 27.72 -37.45 -11.45
C TYR A 115 26.58 -37.50 -10.40
N PHE A 116 26.04 -36.36 -9.94
CA PHE A 116 24.91 -36.32 -9.00
C PHE A 116 23.82 -35.36 -9.48
N ALA A 117 22.58 -35.60 -9.05
CA ALA A 117 21.46 -34.70 -9.29
C ALA A 117 21.78 -33.26 -8.86
N GLN A 118 21.24 -32.27 -9.60
CA GLN A 118 21.41 -30.86 -9.27
C GLN A 118 20.87 -30.58 -7.87
N LEU A 119 21.71 -30.03 -6.99
CA LEU A 119 21.30 -29.56 -5.67
C LEU A 119 21.27 -28.04 -5.67
N ASN A 120 20.09 -27.48 -5.44
CA ASN A 120 19.91 -26.05 -5.24
C ASN A 120 19.89 -25.78 -3.73
N LEU A 121 20.89 -25.05 -3.25
CA LEU A 121 20.98 -24.63 -1.84
C LEU A 121 20.56 -23.16 -1.73
N GLU A 122 19.59 -22.85 -0.86
CA GLU A 122 19.23 -21.48 -0.48
C GLU A 122 19.67 -21.21 0.96
N ILE A 123 20.51 -20.20 1.15
CA ILE A 123 20.91 -19.70 2.48
C ILE A 123 20.26 -18.35 2.68
N ARG A 124 19.47 -18.21 3.77
CA ARG A 124 18.81 -16.95 4.13
C ARG A 124 19.42 -16.35 5.40
N LEU A 125 19.94 -15.13 5.27
CA LEU A 125 20.35 -14.31 6.40
C LEU A 125 19.14 -13.56 6.94
N GLU A 126 18.82 -13.79 8.22
CA GLU A 126 17.64 -13.19 8.87
C GLU A 126 17.99 -12.18 9.97
N HIS A 127 19.11 -12.40 10.66
CA HIS A 127 19.49 -11.58 11.80
C HIS A 127 20.01 -10.21 11.32
N PRO A 128 19.59 -9.08 11.92
CA PRO A 128 20.00 -7.74 11.50
C PRO A 128 21.52 -7.54 11.41
N LEU A 129 22.28 -8.15 12.32
CA LEU A 129 23.75 -8.09 12.30
C LEU A 129 24.37 -8.71 11.04
N LEU A 130 23.71 -9.69 10.42
CA LEU A 130 24.17 -10.36 9.21
C LEU A 130 23.66 -9.66 7.94
N THR A 131 22.52 -8.99 8.02
CA THR A 131 21.88 -8.34 6.87
C THR A 131 22.24 -6.86 6.71
N LYS A 132 22.79 -6.21 7.74
CA LYS A 132 23.10 -4.76 7.76
C LYS A 132 23.88 -4.24 6.55
N ALA A 133 24.80 -5.01 5.98
CA ALA A 133 25.60 -4.60 4.83
C ALA A 133 24.84 -4.68 3.49
N PHE A 134 23.72 -5.42 3.45
CA PHE A 134 22.96 -5.70 2.24
C PHE A 134 21.64 -4.92 2.15
N LEU A 135 21.16 -4.40 3.27
CA LEU A 135 19.85 -3.77 3.39
C LEU A 135 20.00 -2.26 3.69
N PRO A 136 19.07 -1.41 3.23
CA PRO A 136 19.13 0.03 3.48
C PRO A 136 18.74 0.41 4.92
N PHE A 137 18.26 -0.54 5.73
CA PHE A 137 17.68 -0.26 7.03
C PHE A 137 18.72 -0.06 8.13
N SER A 138 18.41 0.87 9.03
CA SER A 138 19.26 1.22 10.18
C SER A 138 18.42 1.84 11.30
N ASN A 139 19.04 2.24 12.40
CA ASN A 139 18.37 2.99 13.47
C ASN A 139 17.80 4.34 12.99
N LYS A 140 18.26 4.87 11.84
CA LYS A 140 17.76 6.12 11.24
C LYS A 140 16.72 5.88 10.13
N LEU A 141 16.57 4.63 9.69
CA LEU A 141 15.65 4.24 8.62
C LEU A 141 15.08 2.88 8.96
N ALA A 142 13.99 2.87 9.74
CA ALA A 142 13.28 1.65 10.11
C ALA A 142 12.40 1.17 8.94
N CYS A 143 12.24 -0.15 8.81
CA CYS A 143 11.34 -0.74 7.83
C CYS A 143 9.91 -0.78 8.37
N PHE A 144 8.94 -0.36 7.55
CA PHE A 144 7.52 -0.41 7.89
C PHE A 144 6.74 -1.16 6.80
N SER A 145 5.65 -1.81 7.18
CA SER A 145 4.73 -2.49 6.26
C SER A 145 3.28 -2.23 6.64
N GLY A 146 2.37 -2.38 5.69
CA GLY A 146 0.95 -2.18 5.89
C GLY A 146 0.17 -2.40 4.61
N SER A 147 -0.93 -1.68 4.45
CA SER A 147 -1.77 -1.80 3.27
C SER A 147 -1.28 -0.90 2.14
N GLN A 148 -1.44 -1.38 0.90
CA GLN A 148 -1.27 -0.59 -0.31
C GLN A 148 -2.12 0.70 -0.34
N TRP A 149 -3.31 0.68 0.28
CA TRP A 149 -4.27 1.79 0.20
C TRP A 149 -3.95 2.90 1.21
N PHE A 150 -3.88 4.13 0.71
CA PHE A 150 -3.64 5.31 1.53
C PHE A 150 -4.34 6.55 0.98
N CYS A 151 -4.42 7.57 1.83
CA CYS A 151 -4.77 8.94 1.47
C CYS A 151 -3.66 9.88 1.94
N THR A 152 -3.26 10.85 1.13
CA THR A 152 -2.22 11.84 1.49
C THR A 152 -2.69 13.23 1.13
N ASN A 153 -2.38 14.20 1.98
CA ASN A 153 -2.46 15.60 1.59
C ASN A 153 -1.28 15.95 0.66
N ARG A 154 -1.26 17.19 0.15
CA ARG A 154 -0.18 17.68 -0.72
C ARG A 154 1.21 17.54 -0.11
N LYS A 155 1.37 17.90 1.16
CA LYS A 155 2.66 17.86 1.86
C LYS A 155 3.25 16.44 1.91
N ALA A 156 2.44 15.44 2.24
CA ALA A 156 2.88 14.05 2.23
C ALA A 156 3.11 13.52 0.80
N ALA A 157 2.27 13.89 -0.17
CA ALA A 157 2.44 13.51 -1.58
C ALA A 157 3.76 14.05 -2.16
N GLU A 158 4.05 15.33 -1.95
CA GLU A 158 5.31 15.97 -2.36
C GLU A 158 6.52 15.31 -1.70
N TYR A 159 6.40 14.94 -0.41
CA TYR A 159 7.47 14.22 0.27
C TYR A 159 7.77 12.86 -0.38
N ILE A 160 6.74 12.10 -0.77
CA ILE A 160 6.90 10.83 -1.51
C ILE A 160 7.59 11.08 -2.85
N ILE A 161 7.11 12.04 -3.64
CA ILE A 161 7.66 12.37 -4.97
C ILE A 161 9.13 12.75 -4.85
N ASN A 162 9.45 13.68 -3.94
CA ASN A 162 10.80 14.16 -3.73
C ASN A 162 11.73 13.03 -3.26
N PHE A 163 11.31 12.21 -2.29
CA PHE A 163 12.10 11.06 -1.84
C PHE A 163 12.36 10.07 -2.97
N HIS A 164 11.33 9.73 -3.75
CA HIS A 164 11.45 8.80 -4.87
C HIS A 164 12.38 9.32 -5.98
N SER A 165 12.32 10.63 -6.27
CA SER A 165 13.15 11.27 -7.31
C SER A 165 14.65 11.16 -7.05
N GLN A 166 15.06 11.03 -5.78
CA GLN A 166 16.47 10.91 -5.40
C GLN A 166 17.09 9.56 -5.80
N LYS A 167 16.27 8.55 -6.13
CA LYS A 167 16.71 7.17 -6.47
C LYS A 167 17.75 6.62 -5.48
N ASN A 168 17.51 6.88 -4.20
CA ASN A 168 18.41 6.50 -3.10
C ASN A 168 18.47 4.97 -2.88
N ALA A 169 19.33 4.54 -1.95
CA ALA A 169 19.53 3.13 -1.64
C ALA A 169 18.23 2.38 -1.28
N LEU A 170 17.26 3.05 -0.62
CA LEU A 170 15.95 2.45 -0.34
C LEU A 170 15.19 2.17 -1.64
N THR A 171 15.13 3.15 -2.53
CA THR A 171 14.43 3.02 -3.83
C THR A 171 15.03 1.90 -4.68
N LEU A 172 16.37 1.84 -4.78
CA LEU A 172 17.08 0.79 -5.51
C LEU A 172 16.92 -0.59 -4.87
N TYR A 173 16.80 -0.64 -3.54
CA TYR A 173 16.55 -1.89 -2.84
C TYR A 173 15.14 -2.42 -3.16
N TYR A 174 14.11 -1.57 -3.04
CA TYR A 174 12.72 -1.95 -3.32
C TYR A 174 12.49 -2.26 -4.80
N SER A 175 13.21 -1.65 -5.75
CA SER A 175 13.03 -1.96 -7.17
C SER A 175 13.36 -3.41 -7.55
N ASN A 176 14.03 -4.16 -6.66
CA ASN A 176 14.38 -5.57 -6.85
C ASN A 176 13.50 -6.54 -6.02
N LEU A 177 12.44 -6.04 -5.37
CA LEU A 177 11.57 -6.83 -4.48
C LEU A 177 10.14 -6.92 -5.02
N LYS A 178 9.37 -7.82 -4.41
CA LYS A 178 7.93 -7.98 -4.65
C LYS A 178 7.10 -7.38 -3.52
N TYR A 179 5.85 -7.03 -3.80
CA TYR A 179 4.84 -6.49 -2.87
C TYR A 179 5.24 -5.14 -2.25
N THR A 180 6.04 -4.38 -2.97
CA THR A 180 6.72 -3.20 -2.42
C THR A 180 5.79 -2.04 -2.12
N ASP A 181 4.63 -2.00 -2.75
CA ASP A 181 3.51 -1.11 -2.45
C ASP A 181 2.93 -1.30 -1.04
N GLU A 182 3.16 -2.46 -0.40
CA GLU A 182 2.79 -2.74 0.99
C GLU A 182 3.86 -2.28 2.01
N SER A 183 4.99 -1.69 1.58
CA SER A 183 6.06 -1.28 2.52
C SER A 183 6.82 0.00 2.16
N TYR A 184 6.93 0.34 0.88
CA TYR A 184 7.75 1.46 0.42
C TYR A 184 7.22 2.81 0.93
N PHE A 185 5.93 3.10 0.72
CA PHE A 185 5.31 4.35 1.15
C PHE A 185 5.26 4.49 2.67
N GLN A 186 4.96 3.39 3.37
CA GLN A 186 4.96 3.30 4.83
C GLN A 186 6.35 3.63 5.37
N THR A 187 7.39 3.04 4.77
CA THR A 187 8.78 3.28 5.18
C THR A 187 9.20 4.72 4.92
N ILE A 188 8.81 5.32 3.80
CA ILE A 188 9.11 6.73 3.50
C ILE A 188 8.44 7.65 4.52
N LEU A 189 7.12 7.52 4.67
CA LEU A 189 6.33 8.44 5.47
C LEU A 189 6.59 8.27 6.98
N ALA A 190 6.66 7.04 7.49
CA ALA A 190 6.81 6.80 8.92
C ALA A 190 8.21 7.17 9.47
N ASN A 191 9.21 7.31 8.60
CA ASN A 191 10.53 7.85 8.95
C ASN A 191 10.62 9.38 8.78
N ALA A 192 9.52 10.08 8.48
CA ALA A 192 9.47 11.53 8.32
C ALA A 192 8.85 12.20 9.55
N PRO A 193 9.64 12.61 10.57
CA PRO A 193 9.12 13.08 11.86
C PRO A 193 8.35 14.41 11.79
N HIS A 194 8.42 15.12 10.67
CA HIS A 194 7.71 16.36 10.42
C HIS A 194 6.32 16.14 9.78
N LEU A 195 5.97 14.89 9.44
CA LEU A 195 4.66 14.51 8.94
C LEU A 195 3.80 13.91 10.06
N GLN A 196 2.53 14.29 10.12
CA GLN A 196 1.57 13.71 11.06
C GLN A 196 0.80 12.57 10.38
N LEU A 197 1.09 11.32 10.75
CA LEU A 197 0.42 10.16 10.17
C LEU A 197 -0.70 9.64 11.07
N LYS A 198 -1.79 9.21 10.47
CA LYS A 198 -2.80 8.37 11.11
C LYS A 198 -2.63 6.94 10.63
N ASN A 199 -2.43 6.00 11.57
CA ASN A 199 -2.36 4.56 11.29
C ASN A 199 -3.74 3.98 10.96
N ASP A 200 -4.28 4.38 9.80
CA ASP A 200 -5.58 3.98 9.25
C ASP A 200 -5.50 4.17 7.73
N ARG A 201 -6.04 3.24 6.96
CA ARG A 201 -6.06 3.27 5.48
C ARG A 201 -7.33 3.86 4.88
N ARG A 202 -8.31 4.23 5.71
CA ARG A 202 -9.67 4.65 5.34
C ARG A 202 -10.33 3.66 4.35
N ARG A 203 -10.04 2.37 4.54
CA ARG A 203 -10.45 1.28 3.65
C ARG A 203 -11.04 0.12 4.44
N TYR A 204 -12.28 -0.23 4.18
CA TYR A 204 -12.85 -1.50 4.63
C TYR A 204 -12.35 -2.61 3.70
N ILE A 205 -11.74 -3.64 4.29
CA ILE A 205 -11.28 -4.83 3.56
C ILE A 205 -11.57 -6.04 4.43
N ASP A 206 -12.34 -6.97 3.90
CA ASP A 206 -12.62 -8.24 4.57
C ASP A 206 -11.65 -9.34 4.12
N TRP A 207 -10.92 -9.90 5.10
CA TRP A 207 -9.96 -10.98 4.95
C TRP A 207 -10.46 -12.31 5.53
N SER A 208 -11.74 -12.41 5.88
CA SER A 208 -12.37 -13.60 6.49
C SER A 208 -12.15 -14.90 5.70
N ASN A 209 -11.99 -14.81 4.37
CA ASN A 209 -11.71 -15.97 3.51
C ASN A 209 -10.29 -16.55 3.64
N GLY A 210 -9.36 -15.90 4.35
CA GLY A 210 -8.04 -16.46 4.69
C GLY A 210 -7.07 -16.69 3.51
N GLY A 211 -7.30 -16.03 2.37
CA GLY A 211 -6.50 -16.18 1.15
C GLY A 211 -5.58 -15.00 0.82
N PRO A 212 -4.89 -15.04 -0.33
CA PRO A 212 -4.03 -13.94 -0.80
C PRO A 212 -4.82 -12.72 -1.30
N HIS A 213 -6.14 -12.85 -1.45
CA HIS A 213 -7.03 -11.80 -1.90
C HIS A 213 -8.18 -11.61 -0.90
N PRO A 214 -8.65 -10.37 -0.72
CA PRO A 214 -9.81 -10.11 0.13
C PRO A 214 -11.09 -10.72 -0.45
N LYS A 215 -12.08 -10.91 0.42
CA LYS A 215 -13.43 -11.37 0.04
C LYS A 215 -14.07 -10.40 -0.98
N VAL A 216 -14.84 -10.95 -1.92
CA VAL A 216 -15.77 -10.14 -2.74
C VAL A 216 -16.99 -9.81 -1.89
N LEU A 217 -17.23 -8.52 -1.68
CA LEU A 217 -18.31 -8.01 -0.85
C LEU A 217 -19.63 -8.10 -1.62
N VAL A 218 -20.67 -8.56 -0.94
CA VAL A 218 -22.03 -8.80 -1.47
C VAL A 218 -23.07 -8.14 -0.56
N MET A 219 -24.34 -8.09 -0.97
CA MET A 219 -25.42 -7.41 -0.24
C MET A 219 -25.49 -7.75 1.25
N GLU A 220 -25.17 -8.98 1.65
CA GLU A 220 -25.14 -9.41 3.06
C GLU A 220 -24.12 -8.65 3.91
N ASP A 221 -23.08 -8.09 3.28
CA ASP A 221 -22.04 -7.31 3.95
C ASP A 221 -22.45 -5.85 4.19
N LEU A 222 -23.50 -5.36 3.52
CA LEU A 222 -23.93 -3.96 3.57
C LEU A 222 -24.08 -3.38 4.99
N PRO A 223 -24.68 -4.09 5.98
CA PRO A 223 -24.76 -3.57 7.35
C PRO A 223 -23.39 -3.26 7.96
N ASN A 224 -22.38 -4.09 7.68
CA ASN A 224 -21.00 -3.88 8.16
C ASN A 224 -20.35 -2.69 7.45
N LEU A 225 -20.64 -2.48 6.16
CA LEU A 225 -20.15 -1.32 5.40
C LEU A 225 -20.72 -0.01 5.94
N ILE A 226 -22.03 0.04 6.21
CA ILE A 226 -22.70 1.22 6.77
C ILE A 226 -22.14 1.57 8.15
N ALA A 227 -21.93 0.55 8.99
CA ALA A 227 -21.37 0.71 10.34
C ALA A 227 -19.88 1.11 10.35
N SER A 228 -19.15 0.86 9.26
CA SER A 228 -17.72 1.17 9.17
C SER A 228 -17.46 2.69 9.16
N SER A 229 -16.34 3.09 9.76
CA SER A 229 -15.78 4.45 9.66
C SER A 229 -14.90 4.66 8.41
N ALA A 230 -14.70 3.62 7.59
CA ALA A 230 -13.93 3.74 6.35
C ALA A 230 -14.66 4.61 5.32
N HIS A 231 -13.88 5.23 4.42
CA HIS A 231 -14.43 6.06 3.34
C HIS A 231 -14.83 5.20 2.13
N PHE A 232 -14.06 4.15 1.88
CA PHE A 232 -14.24 3.23 0.76
C PHE A 232 -14.15 1.79 1.25
N ALA A 233 -14.68 0.85 0.46
CA ALA A 233 -14.58 -0.58 0.68
C ALA A 233 -14.05 -1.30 -0.57
N ARG A 234 -13.51 -2.51 -0.36
CA ARG A 234 -13.09 -3.43 -1.43
C ARG A 234 -13.09 -4.89 -0.95
N LYS A 235 -13.19 -5.88 -1.83
CA LYS A 235 -13.36 -5.74 -3.30
C LYS A 235 -14.81 -5.96 -3.73
N PHE A 236 -15.23 -5.22 -4.73
CA PHE A 236 -16.51 -5.45 -5.41
C PHE A 236 -16.27 -6.05 -6.79
N ASP A 237 -17.25 -6.80 -7.26
CA ASP A 237 -17.26 -7.40 -8.58
C ASP A 237 -18.70 -7.36 -9.11
N ILE A 238 -18.90 -6.63 -10.21
CA ILE A 238 -20.22 -6.40 -10.80
C ILE A 238 -20.88 -7.70 -11.27
N ASP A 239 -20.07 -8.68 -11.67
CA ASP A 239 -20.56 -9.98 -12.14
C ASP A 239 -20.94 -10.89 -10.95
N THR A 240 -20.48 -10.58 -9.74
CA THR A 240 -20.82 -11.33 -8.53
C THR A 240 -22.09 -10.79 -7.88
N ASP A 241 -22.18 -9.48 -7.65
CA ASP A 241 -23.38 -8.84 -7.11
C ASP A 241 -23.40 -7.35 -7.45
N SER A 242 -24.22 -6.95 -8.42
CA SER A 242 -24.38 -5.55 -8.78
C SER A 242 -25.32 -4.79 -7.85
N ASN A 243 -26.21 -5.47 -7.11
CA ASN A 243 -27.24 -4.81 -6.30
C ASN A 243 -26.62 -4.03 -5.14
N ILE A 244 -25.50 -4.50 -4.59
CA ILE A 244 -24.77 -3.76 -3.57
C ILE A 244 -24.20 -2.45 -4.09
N LEU A 245 -23.78 -2.39 -5.36
CA LEU A 245 -23.29 -1.17 -5.98
C LEU A 245 -24.42 -0.15 -6.15
N ASP A 246 -25.58 -0.60 -6.63
CA ASP A 246 -26.78 0.24 -6.77
C ASP A 246 -27.25 0.81 -5.42
N GLU A 247 -27.21 0.00 -4.36
CA GLU A 247 -27.59 0.43 -3.02
C GLU A 247 -26.54 1.39 -2.41
N LEU A 248 -25.25 1.15 -2.65
CA LEU A 248 -24.18 2.08 -2.26
C LEU A 248 -24.33 3.42 -2.99
N ASP A 249 -24.68 3.43 -4.27
CA ASP A 249 -25.00 4.66 -5.00
C ASP A 249 -26.17 5.40 -4.37
N ARG A 250 -27.25 4.70 -4.01
CA ARG A 250 -28.43 5.30 -3.37
C ARG A 250 -28.11 5.98 -2.05
N ILE A 251 -27.22 5.41 -1.23
CA ILE A 251 -26.89 5.95 0.11
C ILE A 251 -25.70 6.93 0.11
N THR A 252 -24.87 6.93 -0.94
CA THR A 252 -23.68 7.80 -1.03
C THR A 252 -23.81 8.97 -2.01
N SER A 253 -24.87 9.00 -2.83
CA SER A 253 -25.21 10.11 -3.74
C SER A 253 -25.50 11.44 -3.03
#